data_AF-A0A661BRB6-F1
#
_entry.id   AF-A0A661BRB6-F1
#
_cell.length_a   1.000
_cell.length_b   1.000
_cell.length_c   1.000
_cell.angle_alpha   90.00
_cell.angle_beta   90.00
_cell.angle_gamma   90.00
#
_symmetry.space_group_name_H-M   'P 1'
#
loop_
_entity.id
_entity.type
_entity.pdbx_description
1 polymer ?
#
loop_
_entity_poly.entity_id
_entity_poly.type
_entity_poly.pdbx_seq_one_letter_code
_entity_poly.pdbx_strand_id
1 'polypeptide(L)'
;MTTITELLQKGEKSINSSESARLDAEILFCDVMQFKRSRIYSHPEQLVPEAKSVLFQSLIEQRQQGHPIAHLTGKREFWSLELTVNKDTLIPRPET
;
A
#
# COMPACT_ATOMS: atom_id res chain seq x y z
N MET A 1 4.04 20.46 0.10
CA MET A 1 3.87 19.48 1.18
C MET A 1 2.40 19.09 1.20
N THR A 2 2.09 17.81 1.01
CA THR A 2 0.70 17.30 0.90
C THR A 2 0.29 16.66 2.22
N THR A 3 -1.00 16.72 2.58
CA THR A 3 -1.51 16.03 3.78
C THR A 3 -1.74 14.55 3.53
N ILE A 4 -1.80 13.74 4.61
CA ILE A 4 -2.13 12.30 4.53
C ILE A 4 -3.45 12.09 3.80
N THR A 5 -4.48 12.84 4.18
CA THR A 5 -5.83 12.72 3.60
C THR A 5 -5.83 12.98 2.10
N GLU A 6 -5.19 14.06 1.65
CA GLU A 6 -5.10 14.39 0.23
C GLU A 6 -4.36 13.30 -0.55
N LEU A 7 -3.27 12.77 0.01
CA LEU A 7 -2.48 11.74 -0.64
C LEU A 7 -3.28 10.43 -0.81
N LEU A 8 -3.98 10.01 0.25
CA LEU A 8 -4.81 8.81 0.23
C LEU A 8 -6.01 8.95 -0.71
N GLN A 9 -6.69 10.10 -0.68
CA GLN A 9 -7.82 10.35 -1.57
C GLN A 9 -7.38 10.34 -3.04
N LYS A 10 -6.19 10.87 -3.33
CA LYS A 10 -5.61 10.81 -4.68
C LYS A 10 -5.27 9.36 -5.08
N GLY A 11 -4.66 8.60 -4.17
CA GLY A 11 -4.34 7.19 -4.39
C GLY A 11 -5.59 6.33 -4.64
N GLU A 12 -6.64 6.51 -3.85
CA GLU A 12 -7.93 5.82 -4.01
C GLU A 12 -8.55 6.11 -5.38
N LYS A 13 -8.61 7.38 -5.80
CA LYS A 13 -9.13 7.77 -7.12
C LYS A 13 -8.30 7.25 -8.29
N SER A 14 -7.01 7.03 -8.06
CA SER A 14 -6.11 6.45 -9.05
C SER A 14 -6.37 4.94 -9.20
N ILE A 15 -6.56 4.21 -8.11
CA ILE A 15 -6.80 2.75 -8.16
C ILE A 15 -8.24 2.47 -8.60
N ASN A 16 -8.46 2.32 -9.91
CA ASN A 16 -9.76 1.88 -10.46
C ASN A 16 -9.86 0.35 -10.62
N SER A 17 -8.76 -0.37 -10.40
CA SER A 17 -8.65 -1.79 -10.72
C SER A 17 -9.07 -2.72 -9.56
N SER A 18 -9.47 -2.18 -8.40
CA SER A 18 -9.80 -2.98 -7.20
C SER A 18 -11.01 -2.42 -6.44
N GLU A 19 -11.90 -3.31 -6.01
CA GLU A 19 -13.04 -2.98 -5.13
C GLU A 19 -12.60 -2.51 -3.73
N SER A 20 -11.32 -2.72 -3.37
CA SER A 20 -10.70 -2.31 -2.11
C SER A 20 -9.65 -1.20 -2.30
N ALA A 21 -9.82 -0.33 -3.31
CA ALA A 21 -8.89 0.76 -3.66
C ALA A 21 -8.41 1.60 -2.46
N ARG A 22 -9.33 1.92 -1.53
CA ARG A 22 -8.99 2.67 -0.31
C ARG A 22 -8.09 1.88 0.64
N LEU A 23 -8.42 0.62 0.88
CA LEU A 23 -7.62 -0.27 1.74
C LEU A 23 -6.21 -0.46 1.14
N ASP A 24 -6.13 -0.64 -0.17
CA ASP A 24 -4.86 -0.78 -0.90
C ASP A 24 -3.99 0.45 -0.72
N ALA A 25 -4.56 1.64 -0.91
CA ALA A 25 -3.87 2.91 -0.69
C ALA A 25 -3.38 3.05 0.76
N GLU A 26 -4.20 2.69 1.75
CA GLU A 26 -3.80 2.73 3.16
C GLU A 26 -2.64 1.78 3.47
N ILE A 27 -2.66 0.55 2.94
CA ILE A 27 -1.61 -0.45 3.15
C ILE A 27 -0.29 0.05 2.56
N LEU A 28 -0.30 0.50 1.29
CA LEU A 28 0.88 1.03 0.62
C LEU A 28 1.44 2.28 1.33
N PHE A 29 0.55 3.15 1.78
CA PHE A 29 0.94 4.34 2.52
C PHE A 29 1.59 4.01 3.87
N CYS A 30 1.01 3.08 4.63
CA CYS A 30 1.59 2.58 5.88
C CYS A 30 2.95 1.93 5.68
N ASP A 31 3.13 1.18 4.59
CA ASP A 31 4.41 0.57 4.25
C ASP A 31 5.48 1.64 3.93
N VAL A 32 5.15 2.62 3.09
CA VAL A 32 6.07 3.73 2.75
C VAL A 32 6.46 4.53 4.00
N MET A 33 5.50 4.81 4.87
CA MET A 33 5.73 5.67 6.03
C MET A 33 6.20 4.91 7.27
N GLN A 34 6.21 3.57 7.24
CA GLN A 34 6.61 2.69 8.35
C GLN A 34 5.84 2.99 9.66
N PHE A 35 4.53 3.24 9.56
CA PHE A 35 3.66 3.40 10.73
C PHE A 35 2.33 2.67 10.59
N LYS A 36 1.67 2.47 11.73
CA LYS A 36 0.37 1.77 11.81
C LYS A 36 -0.77 2.60 11.23
N ARG A 37 -1.77 1.93 10.64
CA ARG A 37 -2.99 2.56 10.09
C ARG A 37 -3.72 3.46 11.08
N SER A 38 -3.67 3.15 12.38
CA SER A 38 -4.23 4.02 13.44
C SER A 38 -3.76 5.47 13.32
N ARG A 39 -2.51 5.71 12.89
CA ARG A 39 -1.94 7.05 12.74
C ARG A 39 -2.59 7.84 11.61
N ILE A 40 -3.10 7.18 10.56
CA ILE A 40 -3.85 7.82 9.47
C ILE A 40 -5.09 8.50 10.04
N TYR A 41 -5.81 7.82 10.93
CA TYR A 41 -7.03 8.32 11.53
C TYR A 41 -6.78 9.29 12.69
N SER A 42 -5.69 9.11 13.44
CA SER A 42 -5.33 10.01 14.54
C SER A 42 -4.71 11.33 14.06
N HIS A 43 -4.05 11.34 12.90
CA HIS A 43 -3.35 12.52 12.35
C HIS A 43 -3.57 12.71 10.83
N PRO A 44 -4.82 12.86 10.37
CA PRO A 44 -5.16 12.95 8.94
C PRO A 44 -4.57 14.17 8.22
N GLU A 45 -4.27 15.21 8.98
CA GLU A 45 -3.72 16.51 8.54
C GLU A 45 -2.19 16.58 8.66
N GLN A 46 -1.53 15.49 9.07
CA GLN A 46 -0.07 15.44 9.11
C GLN A 46 0.52 15.61 7.71
N LEU A 47 1.58 16.41 7.61
CA LEU A 47 2.28 16.61 6.35
C LEU A 47 3.16 15.40 6.01
N VAL A 48 3.11 15.00 4.74
CA VAL A 48 3.93 13.91 4.19
C VAL A 48 5.15 14.52 3.50
N PRO A 49 6.38 14.05 3.82
CA PRO A 49 7.58 14.47 3.11
C PRO A 49 7.50 14.15 1.62
N GLU A 50 8.03 15.03 0.77
CA GLU A 50 7.94 14.87 -0.69
C GLU A 50 8.54 13.53 -1.17
N ALA A 51 9.70 13.15 -0.64
CA ALA A 51 10.32 11.85 -0.95
C ALA A 51 9.39 10.66 -0.67
N LYS A 52 8.61 10.70 0.41
CA LYS A 52 7.64 9.65 0.76
C LYS A 52 6.41 9.71 -0.15
N SER A 53 5.95 10.92 -0.50
CA SER A 53 4.86 11.07 -1.45
C SER A 53 5.18 10.52 -2.85
N VAL A 54 6.42 10.71 -3.32
CA VAL A 54 6.88 10.18 -4.61
C VAL A 54 6.93 8.65 -4.58
N LEU A 55 7.48 8.07 -3.51
CA LEU A 55 7.48 6.61 -3.32
C LEU A 55 6.06 6.03 -3.29
N PHE A 56 5.16 6.66 -2.55
CA PHE A 56 3.76 6.25 -2.50
C PHE A 56 3.10 6.31 -3.88
N GLN A 57 3.29 7.40 -4.62
CA GLN A 57 2.73 7.57 -5.96
C GLN A 57 3.24 6.46 -6.91
N SER A 58 4.52 6.11 -6.84
CA SER A 58 5.10 5.03 -7.65
C SER A 58 4.46 3.66 -7.33
N LEU A 59 4.19 3.37 -6.06
CA LEU A 59 3.49 2.13 -5.69
C LEU A 59 2.03 2.11 -6.16
N ILE A 60 1.35 3.25 -6.11
CA ILE A 60 -0.02 3.40 -6.64
C ILE A 60 -0.05 3.12 -8.14
N GLU A 61 0.91 3.63 -8.91
CA GLU A 61 1.02 3.36 -10.35
C GLU A 61 1.24 1.86 -10.63
N GLN A 62 2.10 1.20 -9.85
CA GLN A 62 2.27 -0.25 -9.97
C GLN A 62 0.98 -1.00 -9.62
N ARG A 63 0.25 -0.58 -8.58
CA ARG A 63 -1.04 -1.17 -8.22
C ARG A 63 -2.10 -0.99 -9.31
N GLN A 64 -2.15 0.18 -9.96
CA GLN A 64 -3.03 0.44 -11.11
C GLN A 64 -2.77 -0.52 -12.27
N GLN A 65 -1.49 -0.86 -12.51
CA GLN A 65 -1.09 -1.83 -13.53
C GLN A 65 -1.48 -3.29 -13.19
N GLY A 66 -2.14 -3.53 -12.06
CA GLY A 66 -2.61 -4.85 -11.64
C GLY A 66 -1.61 -5.63 -10.80
N HIS A 67 -0.52 -5.00 -10.33
CA HIS A 67 0.41 -5.67 -9.42
C HIS A 67 -0.28 -6.00 -8.08
N PRO A 68 -0.12 -7.23 -7.55
CA PRO A 68 -0.67 -7.58 -6.25
C PRO A 68 0.05 -6.80 -5.14
N ILE A 69 -0.70 -6.32 -4.14
CA ILE A 69 -0.17 -5.51 -3.03
C ILE A 69 0.96 -6.23 -2.29
N ALA A 70 0.85 -7.55 -2.10
CA ALA A 70 1.88 -8.35 -1.43
C ALA A 70 3.26 -8.27 -2.12
N HIS A 71 3.30 -8.07 -3.44
CA HIS A 71 4.54 -7.85 -4.18
C HIS A 71 5.08 -6.42 -4.01
N LEU A 72 4.19 -5.45 -3.80
CA LEU A 72 4.54 -4.04 -3.62
C LEU A 72 5.05 -3.75 -2.22
N THR A 73 4.43 -4.34 -1.20
CA THR A 73 4.85 -4.23 0.21
C THR A 73 5.94 -5.23 0.57
N GLY A 74 6.21 -6.23 -0.29
CA GLY A 74 7.11 -7.35 0.02
C GLY A 74 6.64 -8.21 1.20
N LYS A 75 5.39 -8.01 1.67
CA LYS A 75 4.81 -8.66 2.83
C LYS A 75 3.62 -9.48 2.39
N ARG A 76 3.67 -10.78 2.64
CA ARG A 76 2.52 -11.68 2.51
C ARG A 76 2.10 -12.07 3.92
N GLU A 77 0.96 -11.58 4.38
CA GLU A 77 0.30 -12.13 5.57
C GLU A 77 -0.21 -13.52 5.20
N PHE A 78 0.61 -14.54 5.46
CA PHE A 78 0.20 -15.93 5.45
C PHE A 78 0.17 -16.37 6.92
N TRP A 79 -1.02 -16.36 7.52
CA TRP A 79 -1.30 -16.95 8.83
C TRP A 79 -0.31 -16.55 9.93
N SER A 80 -0.47 -15.36 10.52
CA SER A 80 0.28 -14.90 11.70
C SER A 80 1.82 -14.97 11.62
N LEU A 81 2.40 -15.12 10.43
CA LEU A 81 3.84 -15.12 10.20
C LEU A 81 4.18 -14.08 9.13
N GLU A 82 4.95 -13.05 9.50
CA GLU A 82 5.51 -12.07 8.55
C GLU A 82 6.55 -12.77 7.67
N LEU A 83 6.12 -13.32 6.54
CA LEU A 83 7.02 -13.91 5.54
C LEU A 83 7.39 -12.82 4.52
N THR A 84 8.67 -12.44 4.50
CA THR A 84 9.24 -11.56 3.48
C THR A 84 9.24 -12.30 2.14
N VAL A 85 8.39 -11.87 1.21
CA VAL A 85 8.30 -12.47 -0.13
C VAL A 85 9.16 -11.67 -1.10
N ASN A 86 10.06 -12.35 -1.80
CA ASN A 86 10.88 -11.78 -2.87
C ASN A 86 10.29 -12.18 -4.23
N LYS A 87 10.67 -11.48 -5.31
CA LYS A 87 10.09 -11.63 -6.68
C LYS A 87 10.19 -13.04 -7.28
N ASP A 88 10.97 -13.94 -6.69
CA ASP A 88 11.15 -15.35 -7.10
C ASP A 88 10.13 -16.33 -6.47
N THR A 89 9.19 -15.86 -5.65
CA THR A 89 8.33 -16.78 -4.90
C THR A 89 7.15 -17.26 -5.75
N LEU A 90 7.26 -18.47 -6.29
CA LEU A 90 6.16 -19.26 -6.87
C LEU A 90 4.95 -19.22 -5.94
N ILE A 91 3.82 -18.67 -6.43
CA ILE A 91 2.54 -18.68 -5.73
C ILE A 91 2.06 -20.14 -5.67
N PRO A 92 2.05 -20.81 -4.50
CA PRO A 92 1.45 -22.13 -4.44
C PRO A 92 -0.06 -21.96 -4.49
N ARG A 93 -0.71 -22.63 -5.45
CA ARG A 93 -2.16 -22.79 -5.44
C ARG A 93 -2.53 -23.77 -4.33
N PRO A 94 -3.59 -23.50 -3.55
CA PRO A 94 -4.21 -24.55 -2.75
C PRO A 94 -4.95 -25.49 -3.71
N GLU A 95 -4.42 -26.68 -3.91
CA GLU A 95 -5.26 -27.84 -4.21
C GLU A 95 -5.53 -28.54 -2.88
N THR A 96 -6.57 -28.07 -2.18
CA THR A 96 -7.61 -28.81 -1.42
C THR A 96 -8.49 -27.78 -0.74
#